data_AF-A0A2P9EXD3-F1
#
_entry.id   AF-A0A2P9EXD3-F1
#
_cell.length_a   1.000
_cell.length_b   1.000
_cell.length_c   1.000
_cell.angle_alpha   90.00
_cell.angle_beta   90.00
_cell.angle_gamma   90.00
#
_symmetry.space_group_name_H-M   'P 1'
#
loop_
_entity.id
_entity.type
_entity.pdbx_description
1 polymer ?
#
loop_
_entity_poly.entity_id
_entity_poly.type
_entity_poly.pdbx_seq_one_letter_code
_entity_poly.pdbx_strand_id
1 'polypeptide(L)'
;MTEAPTHAADTDTDGADDAADRKVVEQEQSEIKDFVKGLSADDIKSGNWFTKLAAHAMNAYTEKVDWQYFQDRYEGVPADVIVDQRIKMAARYAALEGGLSAGAYTATVAATIGSLGGASPATVPAAAATMMVDVAFISQLQLRLAYDISVLYRVPIDVHDPEDLWKLIRVAFTIKSGEAANKTVTKAIPVMVRPLVKRFYSGTTLAAGRALPVVGKHLLQRNVIKIGIPLVGVPLAVLLNRYTTLVAGRHARAVFRNEARVIELAEQLSERSRHPRLMLWVAWLVLRANAKTKIADDEALLMRHLVRLVRERHEVVDERLANVVDIDPAEVWKRVAAEPGDLGDVLDAAERVATVDGDVDSREKAILTELWERCRRG
;
A
#
# COMPACT_ATOMS: atom_id res chain seq x y z
N MET A 1 0.46 9.41 50.72
CA MET A 1 1.21 8.14 50.76
C MET A 1 0.34 7.07 51.39
N THR A 2 -0.38 6.29 50.58
CA THR A 2 -0.84 4.93 50.90
C THR A 2 -1.22 4.26 49.58
N GLU A 3 -0.98 2.95 49.52
CA GLU A 3 -0.69 2.14 48.33
C GLU A 3 -1.83 1.95 47.33
N ALA A 4 -1.43 1.78 46.06
CA ALA A 4 -2.27 1.38 44.96
C ALA A 4 -2.53 -0.14 44.98
N PRO A 5 -3.74 -0.62 44.67
CA PRO A 5 -3.96 -2.02 44.39
C PRO A 5 -3.63 -2.33 42.93
N THR A 6 -2.69 -3.24 42.76
CA THR A 6 -2.29 -3.90 41.52
C THR A 6 -3.49 -4.64 40.92
N HIS A 7 -4.07 -4.12 39.84
CA HIS A 7 -5.04 -4.87 39.04
C HIS A 7 -4.27 -5.76 38.07
N ALA A 8 -4.06 -7.01 38.49
CA ALA A 8 -3.91 -8.12 37.56
C ALA A 8 -5.29 -8.37 36.92
N ALA A 9 -5.43 -8.00 35.65
CA ALA A 9 -6.50 -8.43 34.77
C ALA A 9 -6.03 -8.18 33.33
N ASP A 10 -5.55 -9.23 32.66
CA ASP A 10 -5.55 -9.40 31.19
C ASP A 10 -4.74 -10.66 30.81
N THR A 11 -5.16 -11.86 31.21
CA THR A 11 -4.50 -13.10 30.73
C THR A 11 -5.40 -14.26 30.31
N ASP A 12 -6.72 -14.21 30.49
CA ASP A 12 -7.53 -15.43 30.29
C ASP A 12 -8.33 -15.47 28.97
N THR A 13 -8.32 -14.40 28.17
CA THR A 13 -8.91 -14.38 26.81
C THR A 13 -7.89 -14.52 25.67
N ASP A 14 -6.59 -14.33 25.91
CA ASP A 14 -5.56 -14.40 24.85
C ASP A 14 -5.19 -15.85 24.46
N GLY A 15 -5.34 -16.83 25.38
CA GLY A 15 -4.87 -18.20 25.14
C GLY A 15 -5.70 -19.05 24.18
N ALA A 16 -7.01 -18.78 24.06
CA ALA A 16 -7.90 -19.50 23.14
C ALA A 16 -7.80 -18.97 21.71
N ASP A 17 -7.69 -17.64 21.56
CA ASP A 17 -7.46 -16.97 20.27
C ASP A 17 -6.08 -17.35 19.71
N ASP A 18 -5.03 -17.44 20.54
CA ASP A 18 -3.69 -17.84 20.11
C ASP A 18 -3.64 -19.28 19.54
N ALA A 19 -4.45 -20.20 20.08
CA ALA A 19 -4.51 -21.58 19.58
C ALA A 19 -5.24 -21.68 18.24
N ALA A 20 -6.31 -20.89 18.05
CA ALA A 20 -7.03 -20.81 16.79
C ALA A 20 -6.17 -20.13 15.72
N ASP A 21 -5.55 -18.99 16.05
CA ASP A 21 -4.63 -18.27 15.18
C ASP A 21 -3.42 -19.12 14.78
N ARG A 22 -2.87 -19.92 15.71
CA ARG A 22 -1.79 -20.86 15.40
C ARG A 22 -2.22 -21.89 14.35
N LYS A 23 -3.42 -22.47 14.46
CA LYS A 23 -3.92 -23.43 13.46
C LYS A 23 -4.07 -22.81 12.08
N VAL A 24 -4.55 -21.57 12.00
CA VAL A 24 -4.66 -20.81 10.75
C VAL A 24 -3.27 -20.62 10.13
N VAL A 25 -2.30 -20.18 10.93
CA VAL A 25 -0.92 -19.98 10.47
C VAL A 25 -0.28 -21.29 10.02
N GLU A 26 -0.49 -22.40 10.74
CA GLU A 26 0.00 -23.73 10.36
C GLU A 26 -0.59 -24.21 9.02
N GLN A 27 -1.88 -23.98 8.81
CA GLN A 27 -2.56 -24.30 7.54
C GLN A 27 -1.99 -23.45 6.39
N GLU A 28 -1.94 -22.12 6.54
CA GLU A 28 -1.38 -21.24 5.52
C GLU A 28 0.11 -21.57 5.24
N GLN A 29 0.89 -21.91 6.27
CA GLN A 29 2.28 -22.34 6.08
C GLN A 29 2.38 -23.66 5.32
N SER A 30 1.42 -24.58 5.48
CA SER A 30 1.38 -25.83 4.71
C SER A 30 1.12 -25.58 3.23
N GLU A 31 0.20 -24.66 2.89
CA GLU A 31 -0.07 -24.25 1.51
C GLU A 31 1.17 -23.59 0.89
N ILE A 32 1.85 -22.73 1.64
CA ILE A 32 3.11 -22.11 1.20
C ILE A 32 4.22 -23.16 1.01
N LYS A 33 4.32 -24.18 1.88
CA LYS A 33 5.28 -25.28 1.70
C LYS A 33 5.05 -26.00 0.37
N ASP A 34 3.80 -26.26 0.01
CA ASP A 34 3.47 -26.90 -1.26
C ASP A 34 3.73 -25.99 -2.46
N PHE A 35 3.46 -24.68 -2.35
CA PHE A 35 3.89 -23.69 -3.33
C PHE A 35 5.42 -23.71 -3.54
N VAL A 36 6.20 -23.71 -2.45
CA VAL A 36 7.67 -23.70 -2.51
C VAL A 36 8.21 -24.99 -3.13
N LYS A 37 7.61 -26.15 -2.85
CA LYS A 37 7.98 -27.43 -3.51
C LYS A 37 7.78 -27.38 -5.02
N GLY A 38 6.81 -26.59 -5.50
CA GLY A 38 6.55 -26.38 -6.93
C GLY A 38 7.52 -25.43 -7.63
N LEU A 39 8.43 -24.77 -6.90
CA LEU A 39 9.41 -23.84 -7.48
C LEU A 39 10.63 -24.59 -8.02
N SER A 40 11.10 -24.19 -9.20
CA SER A 40 12.39 -24.66 -9.71
C SER A 40 13.55 -23.93 -9.02
N ALA A 41 14.74 -24.54 -9.04
CA ALA A 41 15.95 -23.87 -8.53
C ALA A 41 16.26 -22.56 -9.29
N ASP A 42 15.90 -22.47 -10.56
CA ASP A 42 16.04 -21.25 -11.35
C ASP A 42 15.04 -20.17 -10.92
N ASP A 43 13.80 -20.52 -10.55
CA ASP A 43 12.83 -19.56 -10.01
C ASP A 43 13.34 -18.90 -8.72
N ILE A 44 14.00 -19.67 -7.85
CA ILE A 44 14.57 -19.19 -6.60
C ILE A 44 15.77 -18.27 -6.88
N LYS A 45 16.75 -18.73 -7.68
CA LYS A 45 17.96 -17.96 -8.00
C LYS A 45 17.66 -16.69 -8.79
N SER A 46 16.71 -16.75 -9.71
CA SER A 46 16.30 -15.60 -10.50
C SER A 46 15.46 -14.63 -9.68
N GLY A 47 14.72 -15.07 -8.65
CA GLY A 47 13.76 -14.24 -7.93
C GLY A 47 12.36 -14.25 -8.56
N ASN A 48 12.13 -15.06 -9.59
CA ASN A 48 10.84 -15.26 -10.25
C ASN A 48 9.79 -15.89 -9.33
N TRP A 49 10.22 -16.54 -8.25
CA TRP A 49 9.34 -17.04 -7.20
C TRP A 49 8.36 -15.98 -6.68
N PHE A 50 8.78 -14.71 -6.59
CA PHE A 50 7.94 -13.64 -6.05
C PHE A 50 6.76 -13.32 -6.98
N THR A 51 6.99 -13.37 -8.28
CA THR A 51 5.94 -13.22 -9.30
C THR A 51 4.93 -14.35 -9.22
N LYS A 52 5.42 -15.59 -9.13
CA LYS A 52 4.56 -16.78 -8.96
C LYS A 52 3.76 -16.70 -7.66
N LEU A 53 4.38 -16.21 -6.59
CA LEU A 53 3.73 -16.00 -5.30
C LEU A 53 2.64 -14.92 -5.40
N ALA A 54 2.91 -13.78 -6.02
CA ALA A 54 1.92 -12.73 -6.18
C ALA A 54 0.71 -13.23 -6.99
N ALA A 55 0.94 -13.98 -8.08
CA ALA A 55 -0.13 -14.65 -8.83
C ALA A 55 -0.95 -15.58 -7.93
N HIS A 56 -0.26 -16.46 -7.19
CA HIS A 56 -0.87 -17.46 -6.32
C HIS A 56 -1.67 -16.82 -5.17
N ALA A 57 -1.08 -15.82 -4.52
CA ALA A 57 -1.64 -15.15 -3.35
C ALA A 57 -2.82 -14.23 -3.69
N MET A 58 -2.80 -13.62 -4.89
CA MET A 58 -3.79 -12.61 -5.28
C MET A 58 -4.92 -13.19 -6.12
N ASN A 59 -4.69 -14.06 -7.12
CA ASN A 59 -5.73 -14.46 -8.10
C ASN A 59 -7.03 -14.96 -7.45
N ALA A 60 -6.94 -15.88 -6.47
CA ALA A 60 -8.13 -16.42 -5.80
C ALA A 60 -8.60 -15.57 -4.60
N TYR A 61 -7.76 -14.63 -4.15
CA TYR A 61 -8.03 -13.81 -2.97
C TYR A 61 -8.81 -12.54 -3.36
N THR A 62 -8.43 -11.90 -4.47
CA THR A 62 -9.11 -10.70 -4.99
C THR A 62 -10.51 -10.98 -5.51
N GLU A 63 -10.78 -12.21 -5.96
CA GLU A 63 -12.13 -12.63 -6.36
C GLU A 63 -13.08 -12.80 -5.16
N LYS A 64 -12.55 -13.01 -3.95
CA LYS A 64 -13.34 -13.29 -2.74
C LYS A 64 -13.45 -12.09 -1.79
N VAL A 65 -12.45 -11.23 -1.78
CA VAL A 65 -12.32 -10.13 -0.82
C VAL A 65 -12.63 -8.83 -1.53
N ASP A 66 -13.89 -8.42 -1.48
CA ASP A 66 -14.35 -7.12 -1.92
C ASP A 66 -14.84 -6.27 -0.73
N TRP A 67 -15.33 -5.08 -1.01
CA TRP A 67 -15.82 -4.18 0.03
C TRP A 67 -17.06 -4.77 0.74
N GLN A 68 -17.85 -5.60 0.05
CA GLN A 68 -19.04 -6.27 0.57
C GLN A 68 -18.65 -7.34 1.58
N TYR A 69 -17.61 -8.14 1.29
CA TYR A 69 -17.05 -9.12 2.20
C TYR A 69 -16.72 -8.53 3.58
N PHE A 70 -16.17 -7.32 3.62
CA PHE A 70 -15.91 -6.64 4.89
C PHE A 70 -17.14 -5.99 5.51
N GLN A 71 -18.07 -5.48 4.70
CA GLN A 71 -19.30 -4.87 5.21
C GLN A 71 -20.22 -5.91 5.86
N ASP A 72 -20.39 -7.08 5.23
CA ASP A 72 -21.19 -8.19 5.77
C ASP A 72 -20.62 -8.71 7.10
N ARG A 73 -19.30 -8.65 7.23
CA ARG A 73 -18.59 -9.15 8.42
C ARG A 73 -18.48 -8.12 9.55
N TYR A 74 -18.50 -6.83 9.22
CA TYR A 74 -18.28 -5.72 10.15
C TYR A 74 -19.29 -4.59 9.92
N GLU A 75 -20.58 -4.94 9.89
CA GLU A 75 -21.66 -3.99 9.60
C GLU A 75 -21.63 -2.80 10.58
N GLY A 76 -21.67 -1.58 10.04
CA GLY A 76 -21.70 -0.33 10.81
C GLY A 76 -20.37 0.08 11.45
N VAL A 77 -19.29 -0.69 11.29
CA VAL A 77 -17.98 -0.36 11.86
C VAL A 77 -17.19 0.53 10.88
N PRO A 78 -16.61 1.66 11.34
CA PRO A 78 -15.76 2.49 10.49
C PRO A 78 -14.53 1.73 9.95
N ALA A 79 -14.17 1.98 8.69
CA ALA A 79 -13.02 1.35 8.03
C ALA A 79 -11.72 1.47 8.83
N ASP A 80 -11.50 2.62 9.50
CA ASP A 80 -10.32 2.87 10.33
C ASP A 80 -10.15 1.87 11.50
N VAL A 81 -11.24 1.35 12.05
CA VAL A 81 -11.24 0.37 13.15
C VAL A 81 -10.92 -1.02 12.60
N ILE A 82 -11.56 -1.41 11.51
CA ILE A 82 -11.34 -2.72 10.86
C ILE A 82 -9.89 -2.81 10.36
N VAL A 83 -9.36 -1.74 9.75
CA VAL A 83 -7.97 -1.67 9.29
C VAL A 83 -6.99 -1.88 10.45
N ASP A 84 -7.19 -1.23 11.60
CA ASP A 84 -6.32 -1.43 12.77
C ASP A 84 -6.34 -2.88 13.27
N GLN A 85 -7.51 -3.51 13.28
CA GLN A 85 -7.67 -4.91 13.63
C GLN A 85 -6.97 -5.83 12.63
N ARG A 86 -7.10 -5.60 11.31
CA ARG A 86 -6.40 -6.38 10.26
C ARG A 86 -4.88 -6.27 10.40
N ILE A 87 -4.37 -5.07 10.68
CA ILE A 87 -2.93 -4.83 10.89
C ILE A 87 -2.43 -5.60 12.13
N LYS A 88 -3.17 -5.56 13.24
CA LYS A 88 -2.83 -6.30 14.46
C LYS A 88 -2.86 -7.82 14.23
N MET A 89 -3.89 -8.32 13.56
CA MET A 89 -4.03 -9.74 13.23
C MET A 89 -2.88 -10.23 12.34
N ALA A 90 -2.59 -9.52 11.24
CA ALA A 90 -1.46 -9.87 10.37
C ALA A 90 -0.11 -9.81 11.13
N ALA A 91 0.08 -8.85 12.02
CA ALA A 91 1.28 -8.78 12.84
C ALA A 91 1.39 -9.96 13.82
N ARG A 92 0.27 -10.44 14.39
CA ARG A 92 0.23 -11.66 15.22
C ARG A 92 0.58 -12.89 14.38
N TYR A 93 0.03 -13.02 13.17
CA TYR A 93 0.32 -14.16 12.28
C TYR A 93 1.79 -14.20 11.88
N ALA A 94 2.38 -13.05 11.57
CA ALA A 94 3.81 -12.91 11.32
C ALA A 94 4.68 -13.30 12.53
N ALA A 95 4.21 -13.01 13.75
CA ALA A 95 4.88 -13.39 14.98
C ALA A 95 4.81 -14.92 15.22
N LEU A 96 3.63 -15.51 15.04
CA LEU A 96 3.40 -16.94 15.17
C LEU A 96 4.22 -17.74 14.15
N GLU A 97 4.28 -17.29 12.89
CA GLU A 97 5.15 -17.87 11.87
C GLU A 97 6.61 -17.84 12.32
N GLY A 98 7.10 -16.69 12.79
CA GLY A 98 8.48 -16.55 13.28
C GLY A 98 8.79 -17.48 14.48
N GLY A 99 7.78 -17.82 15.28
CA GLY A 99 7.91 -18.76 16.39
C GLY A 99 7.95 -20.23 15.92
N LEU A 100 7.13 -20.57 14.92
CA LEU A 100 7.10 -21.90 14.31
C LEU A 100 8.39 -22.19 13.53
N SER A 101 8.86 -21.24 12.73
CA SER A 101 10.08 -21.39 11.91
C SER A 101 11.33 -21.45 12.79
N ALA A 102 11.40 -20.69 13.88
CA ALA A 102 12.49 -20.77 14.85
C ALA A 102 12.66 -22.17 15.48
N GLY A 103 11.57 -22.87 15.80
CA GLY A 103 11.62 -24.25 16.27
C GLY A 103 12.18 -25.22 15.22
N ALA A 104 11.88 -25.00 13.94
CA ALA A 104 12.41 -25.79 12.83
C ALA A 104 13.90 -25.51 12.55
N TYR A 105 14.34 -24.24 12.65
CA TYR A 105 15.76 -23.88 12.51
C TYR A 105 16.63 -24.47 13.61
N THR A 106 16.19 -24.46 14.88
CA THR A 106 16.95 -25.09 15.97
C THR A 106 17.08 -26.60 15.77
N ALA A 107 16.03 -27.28 15.32
CA ALA A 107 16.08 -28.72 15.03
C ALA A 107 16.97 -29.06 13.84
N THR A 108 16.92 -28.27 12.76
CA THR A 108 17.72 -28.48 11.55
C THR A 108 19.20 -28.18 11.79
N VAL A 109 19.49 -27.08 12.50
CA VAL A 109 20.87 -26.72 12.89
C VAL A 109 21.43 -27.76 13.88
N ALA A 110 20.66 -28.18 14.89
CA ALA A 110 21.07 -29.24 15.82
C ALA A 110 21.31 -30.58 15.11
N ALA A 111 20.47 -30.94 14.13
CA ALA A 111 20.69 -32.12 13.30
C ALA A 111 21.97 -32.00 12.46
N THR A 112 22.29 -30.82 11.92
CA THR A 112 23.53 -30.58 11.17
C THR A 112 24.79 -30.49 12.03
N ILE A 113 24.67 -30.09 13.30
CA ILE A 113 25.78 -30.07 14.28
C ILE A 113 26.00 -31.47 14.86
N GLY A 114 24.94 -32.24 15.09
CA GLY A 114 25.02 -33.63 15.58
C GLY A 114 25.52 -34.62 14.52
N SER A 115 25.38 -34.32 13.23
CA SER A 115 25.97 -35.08 12.14
C SER A 115 27.35 -34.51 11.77
N LEU A 116 28.38 -34.84 12.56
CA LEU A 116 29.80 -34.85 12.16
C LEU A 116 30.21 -33.87 11.03
N GLY A 117 30.64 -32.66 11.44
CA GLY A 117 31.49 -31.73 10.69
C GLY A 117 31.54 -31.89 9.16
N GLY A 118 30.62 -31.24 8.45
CA GLY A 118 30.71 -31.13 7.00
C GLY A 118 29.46 -30.54 6.39
N ALA A 119 29.58 -29.37 5.78
CA ALA A 119 28.56 -28.81 4.90
C ALA A 119 28.34 -29.77 3.71
N SER A 120 27.43 -30.72 3.86
CA SER A 120 26.97 -31.59 2.78
C SER A 120 26.27 -30.74 1.70
N PRO A 121 26.49 -30.99 0.40
CA PRO A 121 25.73 -30.37 -0.69
C PRO A 121 24.21 -30.56 -0.57
N ALA A 122 23.75 -31.52 0.23
CA ALA A 122 22.33 -31.81 0.47
C ALA A 122 21.70 -30.99 1.62
N THR A 123 22.47 -30.39 2.53
CA THR A 123 21.93 -29.60 3.67
C THR A 123 21.68 -28.13 3.31
N VAL A 124 22.42 -27.57 2.35
CA VAL A 124 22.20 -26.20 1.84
C VAL A 124 20.82 -26.03 1.16
N PRO A 125 20.31 -26.99 0.35
CA PRO A 125 18.97 -26.92 -0.23
C PRO A 125 17.84 -26.91 0.82
N ALA A 126 17.94 -27.70 1.89
CA ALA A 126 16.89 -27.80 2.90
C ALA A 126 16.75 -26.51 3.72
N ALA A 127 17.87 -25.91 4.14
CA ALA A 127 17.85 -24.62 4.83
C ALA A 127 17.33 -23.48 3.94
N ALA A 128 17.67 -23.49 2.65
CA ALA A 128 17.14 -22.53 1.68
C ALA A 128 15.62 -22.70 1.45
N ALA A 129 15.11 -23.93 1.45
CA ALA A 129 13.68 -24.21 1.29
C ALA A 129 12.85 -23.72 2.48
N THR A 130 13.30 -23.95 3.72
CA THR A 130 12.62 -23.42 4.93
C THR A 130 12.61 -21.89 4.93
N MET A 131 13.74 -21.27 4.60
CA MET A 131 13.81 -19.82 4.46
C MET A 131 12.88 -19.30 3.36
N MET A 132 12.76 -20.01 2.25
CA MET A 132 11.87 -19.66 1.14
C MET A 132 10.40 -19.70 1.58
N VAL A 133 10.01 -20.66 2.43
CA VAL A 133 8.67 -20.74 3.03
C VAL A 133 8.39 -19.51 3.89
N ASP A 134 9.29 -19.14 4.79
CA ASP A 134 9.11 -17.97 5.67
C ASP A 134 9.01 -16.67 4.87
N VAL A 135 9.89 -16.50 3.87
CA VAL A 135 9.89 -15.32 2.99
C VAL A 135 8.58 -15.26 2.20
N ALA A 136 8.13 -16.38 1.64
CA ALA A 136 6.90 -16.44 0.86
C ALA A 136 5.67 -16.17 1.73
N PHE A 137 5.60 -16.75 2.93
CA PHE A 137 4.51 -16.54 3.88
C PHE A 137 4.36 -15.05 4.25
N ILE A 138 5.46 -14.43 4.72
CA ILE A 138 5.43 -13.01 5.11
C ILE A 138 5.11 -12.10 3.92
N SER A 139 5.62 -12.44 2.73
CA SER A 139 5.34 -11.67 1.51
C SER A 139 3.87 -11.75 1.10
N GLN A 140 3.27 -12.95 1.16
CA GLN A 140 1.84 -13.15 0.91
C GLN A 140 1.00 -12.38 1.93
N LEU A 141 1.35 -12.46 3.21
CA LEU A 141 0.64 -11.77 4.28
C LEU A 141 0.67 -10.25 4.10
N GLN A 142 1.83 -9.67 3.75
CA GLN A 142 1.97 -8.22 3.50
C GLN A 142 1.19 -7.77 2.25
N LEU A 143 1.18 -8.56 1.18
CA LEU A 143 0.39 -8.29 -0.03
C LEU A 143 -1.12 -8.31 0.27
N ARG A 144 -1.60 -9.38 0.92
CA ARG A 144 -3.03 -9.50 1.30
C ARG A 144 -3.46 -8.38 2.24
N LEU A 145 -2.64 -8.05 3.25
CA LEU A 145 -2.93 -6.94 4.16
C LEU A 145 -3.04 -5.61 3.42
N ALA A 146 -2.11 -5.29 2.51
CA ALA A 146 -2.15 -4.05 1.75
C ALA A 146 -3.39 -3.98 0.84
N TYR A 147 -3.78 -5.11 0.24
CA TYR A 147 -5.00 -5.22 -0.56
C TYR A 147 -6.27 -5.06 0.28
N ASP A 148 -6.36 -5.73 1.43
CA ASP A 148 -7.50 -5.58 2.35
C ASP A 148 -7.70 -4.12 2.75
N ILE A 149 -6.60 -3.43 3.07
CA ILE A 149 -6.63 -2.02 3.46
C ILE A 149 -7.12 -1.15 2.31
N SER A 150 -6.72 -1.43 1.07
CA SER A 150 -7.17 -0.67 -0.09
C SER A 150 -8.67 -0.87 -0.34
N VAL A 151 -9.16 -2.10 -0.22
CA VAL A 151 -10.59 -2.43 -0.29
C VAL A 151 -11.39 -1.76 0.84
N LEU A 152 -10.89 -1.82 2.08
CA LEU A 152 -11.54 -1.20 3.25
C LEU A 152 -11.68 0.32 3.13
N TYR A 153 -10.69 0.98 2.55
CA TYR A 153 -10.74 2.42 2.25
C TYR A 153 -11.48 2.75 0.94
N ARG A 154 -12.09 1.77 0.28
CA ARG A 154 -12.80 1.92 -1.01
C ARG A 154 -11.93 2.48 -2.14
N VAL A 155 -10.64 2.14 -2.09
CA VAL A 155 -9.68 2.36 -3.18
C VAL A 155 -9.21 0.99 -3.67
N PRO A 156 -10.13 0.15 -4.21
CA PRO A 156 -9.77 -1.20 -4.62
C PRO A 156 -8.69 -1.13 -5.70
N ILE A 157 -7.67 -1.96 -5.53
CA ILE A 157 -6.57 -2.06 -6.48
C ILE A 157 -6.97 -3.11 -7.50
N ASP A 158 -6.93 -2.76 -8.78
CA ASP A 158 -7.06 -3.77 -9.82
C ASP A 158 -5.73 -4.53 -9.96
N VAL A 159 -5.66 -5.74 -9.42
CA VAL A 159 -4.46 -6.57 -9.59
C VAL A 159 -4.21 -6.93 -11.05
N HIS A 160 -5.24 -6.85 -11.90
CA HIS A 160 -5.15 -7.06 -13.35
C HIS A 160 -4.52 -5.88 -14.10
N ASP A 161 -4.48 -4.70 -13.49
CA ASP A 161 -3.74 -3.57 -14.03
C ASP A 161 -2.28 -3.56 -13.52
N PRO A 162 -1.29 -3.52 -14.43
CA PRO A 162 0.11 -3.51 -14.04
C PRO A 162 0.56 -2.34 -13.16
N GLU A 163 -0.10 -1.18 -13.22
CA GLU A 163 0.29 -0.02 -12.41
C GLU A 163 -0.26 -0.13 -10.99
N ASP A 164 -1.49 -0.61 -10.87
CA ASP A 164 -2.16 -0.92 -9.62
C ASP A 164 -1.49 -2.08 -8.86
N LEU A 165 -1.14 -3.18 -9.54
CA LEU A 165 -0.35 -4.25 -8.92
C LEU A 165 1.03 -3.76 -8.46
N TRP A 166 1.67 -2.87 -9.22
CA TRP A 166 2.93 -2.26 -8.81
C TRP A 166 2.77 -1.38 -7.56
N LYS A 167 1.69 -0.60 -7.50
CA LYS A 167 1.34 0.19 -6.31
C LYS A 167 1.12 -0.70 -5.10
N LEU A 168 0.38 -1.81 -5.24
CA LEU A 168 0.20 -2.80 -4.17
C LEU A 168 1.53 -3.31 -3.63
N ILE A 169 2.43 -3.77 -4.51
CA ILE A 169 3.76 -4.25 -4.11
C ILE A 169 4.54 -3.15 -3.39
N ARG A 170 4.54 -1.92 -3.94
CA ARG A 170 5.26 -0.80 -3.34
C ARG A 170 4.78 -0.52 -1.93
N VAL A 171 3.47 -0.49 -1.74
CA VAL A 171 2.83 -0.21 -0.47
C VAL A 171 3.05 -1.35 0.53
N ALA A 172 2.82 -2.61 0.12
CA ALA A 172 3.02 -3.79 0.95
C ALA A 172 4.45 -3.90 1.51
N PHE A 173 5.45 -3.54 0.69
CA PHE A 173 6.87 -3.64 1.07
C PHE A 173 7.50 -2.32 1.49
N THR A 174 6.71 -1.25 1.70
CA THR A 174 7.18 0.08 2.15
C THR A 174 8.27 0.68 1.25
N ILE A 175 8.17 0.45 -0.06
CA ILE A 175 9.16 0.90 -1.03
C ILE A 175 8.91 2.38 -1.32
N LYS A 176 9.82 3.26 -0.91
CA LYS A 176 9.70 4.70 -1.23
C LYS A 176 9.87 4.92 -2.74
N SER A 177 8.96 5.68 -3.36
CA SER A 177 9.13 6.22 -4.71
C SER A 177 10.07 7.43 -4.68
N GLY A 178 11.16 7.39 -5.46
CA GLY A 178 11.91 8.54 -6.01
C GLY A 178 12.41 9.66 -5.07
N GLU A 179 13.75 9.79 -5.00
CA GLU A 179 14.55 10.97 -4.59
C GLU A 179 14.37 11.56 -3.18
N ALA A 180 15.24 11.08 -2.27
CA ALA A 180 15.81 11.78 -1.12
C ALA A 180 14.85 12.50 -0.13
N ALA A 181 14.52 11.83 0.97
CA ALA A 181 14.38 12.51 2.27
C ALA A 181 14.64 11.56 3.46
N ASN A 182 15.65 11.99 4.23
CA ASN A 182 16.19 11.54 5.51
C ASN A 182 17.19 10.37 5.54
N LYS A 183 18.36 10.72 6.10
CA LYS A 183 19.69 10.08 6.17
C LYS A 183 19.77 8.74 6.93
N THR A 184 18.68 7.98 7.02
CA THR A 184 18.71 6.73 7.78
C THR A 184 17.91 5.65 7.06
N VAL A 185 18.64 4.61 6.66
CA VAL A 185 18.22 3.40 5.92
C VAL A 185 18.19 3.57 4.39
N THR A 186 19.38 3.44 3.79
CA THR A 186 19.60 3.16 2.37
C THR A 186 19.11 1.76 2.01
N LYS A 187 17.94 1.66 1.38
CA LYS A 187 17.59 0.51 0.53
C LYS A 187 17.02 1.01 -0.78
N ALA A 188 17.93 1.35 -1.70
CA ALA A 188 17.60 1.63 -3.08
C ALA A 188 17.11 0.35 -3.76
N ILE A 189 15.85 0.32 -4.18
CA ILE A 189 15.37 -0.67 -5.15
C ILE A 189 15.38 0.04 -6.51
N PRO A 190 16.05 -0.51 -7.55
CA PRO A 190 16.21 0.17 -8.82
C PRO A 190 14.86 0.30 -9.55
N VAL A 191 14.69 1.43 -10.23
CA VAL A 191 13.53 1.91 -11.02
C VAL A 191 13.08 0.95 -12.16
N MET A 192 13.75 -0.19 -12.32
CA MET A 192 13.50 -1.23 -13.32
C MET A 192 12.39 -2.21 -12.89
N VAL A 193 11.20 -1.76 -12.46
CA VAL A 193 10.09 -2.67 -12.06
C VAL A 193 8.80 -2.44 -12.89
N ARG A 194 8.57 -1.21 -13.37
CA ARG A 194 7.33 -0.84 -14.11
C ARG A 194 7.13 -1.55 -15.46
N PRO A 195 8.15 -1.77 -16.32
CA PRO A 195 7.98 -2.50 -17.59
C PRO A 195 7.66 -4.00 -17.43
N LEU A 196 7.64 -4.53 -16.21
CA LEU A 196 7.81 -5.96 -15.94
C LEU A 196 6.57 -6.58 -15.35
N VAL A 197 5.81 -5.78 -14.61
CA VAL A 197 4.41 -6.08 -14.29
C VAL A 197 3.57 -6.10 -15.56
N LYS A 198 3.85 -5.23 -16.56
CA LYS A 198 3.19 -5.27 -17.88
C LYS A 198 3.43 -6.58 -18.65
N ARG A 199 4.57 -7.25 -18.42
CA ARG A 199 4.95 -8.51 -19.07
C ARG A 199 4.40 -9.76 -18.37
N PHE A 200 3.92 -9.61 -17.13
CA PHE A 200 3.18 -10.64 -16.40
C PHE A 200 1.76 -10.84 -16.97
N TYR A 201 1.16 -9.76 -17.48
CA TYR A 201 -0.18 -9.79 -18.10
C TYR A 201 -0.21 -10.21 -19.57
N SER A 202 0.94 -10.28 -20.26
CA SER A 202 1.00 -10.53 -21.72
C SER A 202 0.90 -12.01 -22.14
N GLY A 203 0.44 -12.92 -21.26
CA GLY A 203 -0.06 -14.26 -21.63
C GLY A 203 0.89 -15.17 -22.41
N THR A 204 2.20 -14.91 -22.43
CA THR A 204 3.15 -15.66 -23.25
C THR A 204 3.99 -16.57 -22.37
N THR A 205 3.61 -17.85 -22.37
CA THR A 205 4.25 -18.98 -21.69
C THR A 205 5.66 -19.31 -22.19
N LEU A 206 6.28 -18.52 -23.07
CA LEU A 206 7.66 -18.70 -23.52
C LEU A 206 8.31 -17.33 -23.69
N ALA A 207 9.49 -17.14 -23.09
CA ALA A 207 10.27 -15.89 -23.00
C ALA A 207 9.89 -14.91 -21.86
N ALA A 208 9.65 -15.46 -20.67
CA ALA A 208 9.69 -14.74 -19.39
C ALA A 208 11.15 -14.57 -18.95
N GLY A 209 11.68 -13.35 -19.00
CA GLY A 209 13.07 -13.11 -18.63
C GLY A 209 13.37 -11.65 -18.33
N ARG A 210 13.61 -11.38 -17.05
CA ARG A 210 14.35 -10.24 -16.48
C ARG A 210 13.55 -8.97 -16.14
N ALA A 211 12.81 -8.98 -15.02
CA ALA A 211 13.00 -7.98 -13.93
C ALA A 211 11.94 -7.86 -12.80
N LEU A 212 11.02 -8.80 -12.61
CA LEU A 212 10.54 -9.13 -11.24
C LEU A 212 11.56 -9.88 -10.34
N PRO A 213 12.60 -10.55 -10.86
CA PRO A 213 13.80 -10.98 -10.14
C PRO A 213 14.34 -10.11 -8.99
N VAL A 214 14.29 -8.78 -9.13
CA VAL A 214 14.98 -7.88 -8.20
C VAL A 214 14.30 -7.86 -6.83
N VAL A 215 12.96 -7.86 -6.78
CA VAL A 215 12.21 -7.87 -5.53
C VAL A 215 12.41 -9.21 -4.81
N GLY A 216 12.26 -10.33 -5.52
CA GLY A 216 12.49 -11.66 -4.95
C GLY A 216 13.92 -11.84 -4.43
N LYS A 217 14.94 -11.36 -5.17
CA LYS A 217 16.34 -11.36 -4.70
C LYS A 217 16.54 -10.47 -3.48
N HIS A 218 15.94 -9.28 -3.45
CA HIS A 218 16.09 -8.34 -2.35
C HIS A 218 15.42 -8.85 -1.06
N LEU A 219 14.24 -9.46 -1.18
CA LEU A 219 13.52 -10.08 -0.06
C LEU A 219 14.30 -11.26 0.52
N LEU A 220 14.87 -12.12 -0.35
CA LEU A 220 15.77 -13.20 0.09
C LEU A 220 17.00 -12.63 0.80
N GLN A 221 17.72 -11.68 0.20
CA GLN A 221 18.91 -11.05 0.82
C GLN A 221 18.61 -10.41 2.18
N ARG A 222 17.43 -9.79 2.35
CA ARG A 222 17.02 -9.17 3.60
C ARG A 222 16.77 -10.21 4.71
N ASN A 223 16.29 -11.40 4.36
CA ASN A 223 16.09 -12.49 5.31
C ASN A 223 17.36 -13.33 5.55
N VAL A 224 18.37 -13.31 4.65
CA VAL A 224 19.69 -13.95 4.91
C VAL A 224 20.39 -13.37 6.15
N ILE A 225 20.17 -12.09 6.46
CA ILE A 225 20.75 -11.42 7.64
C ILE A 225 20.27 -12.08 8.96
N LYS A 226 19.12 -12.76 8.97
CA LYS A 226 18.64 -13.51 10.14
C LYS A 226 19.41 -14.82 10.40
N ILE A 227 20.12 -15.34 9.40
CA ILE A 227 20.82 -16.65 9.45
C ILE A 227 22.31 -16.47 9.77
N GLY A 228 22.91 -15.32 9.42
CA GLY A 228 24.35 -15.08 9.54
C GLY A 228 24.89 -14.83 10.94
N ILE A 229 24.04 -14.73 11.97
CA ILE A 229 24.46 -14.49 13.35
C ILE A 229 23.97 -15.68 14.21
N PRO A 230 24.87 -16.62 14.59
CA PRO A 230 24.54 -17.82 15.38
C PRO A 230 23.98 -17.57 16.80
N LEU A 231 23.69 -16.32 17.14
CA LEU A 231 23.33 -15.83 18.48
C LEU A 231 22.06 -14.98 18.50
N VAL A 232 21.30 -14.90 17.40
CA VAL A 232 20.00 -14.22 17.40
C VAL A 232 18.95 -15.21 17.86
N GLY A 233 18.64 -15.17 19.16
CA GLY A 233 17.65 -16.05 19.77
C GLY A 233 16.27 -15.92 19.12
N VAL A 234 15.55 -17.06 19.12
CA VAL A 234 14.12 -17.23 18.77
C VAL A 234 13.21 -16.03 19.10
N PRO A 235 13.36 -15.31 20.25
CA PRO A 235 12.51 -14.15 20.54
C PRO A 235 12.65 -12.97 19.58
N LEU A 236 13.84 -12.73 19.02
CA LEU A 236 14.09 -11.51 18.22
C LEU A 236 13.53 -11.64 16.79
N ALA A 237 13.50 -12.85 16.22
CA ALA A 237 12.89 -13.10 14.91
C ALA A 237 11.37 -12.91 14.92
N VAL A 238 10.70 -13.40 15.97
CA VAL A 238 9.27 -13.19 16.26
C VAL A 238 8.94 -11.70 16.34
N LEU A 239 9.74 -10.94 17.11
CA LEU A 239 9.55 -9.50 17.29
C LEU A 239 9.80 -8.71 16.00
N LEU A 240 10.81 -9.08 15.21
CA LEU A 240 11.11 -8.41 13.94
C LEU A 240 10.03 -8.65 12.87
N ASN A 241 9.50 -9.87 12.75
CA ASN A 241 8.42 -10.17 11.81
C ASN A 241 7.13 -9.43 12.18
N ARG A 242 6.78 -9.42 13.48
CA ARG A 242 5.65 -8.63 14.01
C ARG A 242 5.83 -7.15 13.70
N TYR A 243 6.98 -6.58 14.05
CA TYR A 243 7.25 -5.15 13.88
C TYR A 243 7.23 -4.72 12.40
N THR A 244 7.90 -5.46 11.53
CA THR A 244 7.95 -5.13 10.10
C THR A 244 6.57 -5.18 9.45
N THR A 245 5.74 -6.16 9.82
CA THR A 245 4.35 -6.26 9.35
C THR A 245 3.47 -5.14 9.89
N LEU A 246 3.65 -4.73 11.17
CA LEU A 246 2.98 -3.53 11.71
C LEU A 246 3.35 -2.27 10.94
N VAL A 247 4.63 -2.08 10.63
CA VAL A 247 5.11 -0.92 9.87
C VAL A 247 4.55 -0.93 8.44
N ALA A 248 4.58 -2.08 7.77
CA ALA A 248 3.99 -2.25 6.44
C ALA A 248 2.49 -1.93 6.44
N GLY A 249 1.74 -2.48 7.40
CA GLY A 249 0.31 -2.21 7.56
C GLY A 249 0.00 -0.74 7.83
N ARG A 250 0.76 -0.07 8.71
CA ARG A 250 0.58 1.37 8.98
C ARG A 250 0.92 2.24 7.78
N HIS A 251 1.93 1.86 7.00
CA HIS A 251 2.27 2.56 5.77
C HIS A 251 1.15 2.42 4.73
N ALA A 252 0.64 1.19 4.53
CA ALA A 252 -0.50 0.95 3.66
C ALA A 252 -1.74 1.72 4.10
N ARG A 253 -2.02 1.73 5.40
CA ARG A 253 -3.08 2.56 5.99
C ARG A 253 -2.88 4.02 5.64
N ALA A 254 -1.69 4.59 5.84
CA ALA A 254 -1.43 5.99 5.55
C ALA A 254 -1.66 6.34 4.08
N VAL A 255 -1.18 5.50 3.15
CA VAL A 255 -1.33 5.71 1.70
C VAL A 255 -2.80 5.63 1.28
N PHE A 256 -3.48 4.52 1.54
CA PHE A 256 -4.86 4.32 1.07
C PHE A 256 -5.87 5.21 1.79
N ARG A 257 -5.65 5.54 3.07
CA ARG A 257 -6.48 6.51 3.79
C ARG A 257 -6.36 7.91 3.20
N ASN A 258 -5.16 8.30 2.76
CA ASN A 258 -4.94 9.59 2.13
C ASN A 258 -5.68 9.66 0.79
N GLU A 259 -5.52 8.64 -0.05
CA GLU A 259 -6.24 8.57 -1.32
C GLU A 259 -7.75 8.56 -1.14
N ALA A 260 -8.28 7.80 -0.17
CA ALA A 260 -9.70 7.81 0.14
C ALA A 260 -10.18 9.21 0.57
N ARG A 261 -9.39 9.94 1.36
CA ARG A 261 -9.70 11.34 1.72
C ARG A 261 -9.74 12.24 0.49
N VAL A 262 -8.80 12.08 -0.44
CA VAL A 262 -8.77 12.85 -1.69
C VAL A 262 -10.00 12.55 -2.56
N ILE A 263 -10.40 11.28 -2.63
CA ILE A 263 -11.60 10.86 -3.37
C ILE A 263 -12.86 11.41 -2.70
N GLU A 264 -12.98 11.29 -1.38
CA GLU A 264 -14.10 11.86 -0.60
C GLU A 264 -14.17 13.38 -0.78
N LEU A 265 -13.03 14.07 -0.81
CA LEU A 265 -12.97 15.49 -1.11
C LEU A 265 -13.54 15.78 -2.51
N ALA A 266 -13.12 15.02 -3.52
CA ALA A 266 -13.64 15.16 -4.88
C ALA A 266 -15.15 14.96 -4.95
N GLU A 267 -15.68 13.96 -4.24
CA GLU A 267 -17.12 13.69 -4.13
C GLU A 267 -17.87 14.87 -3.49
N GLN A 268 -17.40 15.35 -2.33
CA GLN A 268 -18.02 16.48 -1.64
C GLN A 268 -18.00 17.77 -2.48
N LEU A 269 -16.88 18.05 -3.16
CA LEU A 269 -16.74 19.20 -4.04
C LEU A 269 -17.71 19.11 -5.22
N SER A 270 -17.77 17.94 -5.87
CA SER A 270 -18.71 17.71 -6.98
C SER A 270 -20.16 17.83 -6.52
N GLU A 271 -20.52 17.29 -5.35
CA GLU A 271 -21.88 17.32 -4.82
C GLU A 271 -22.38 18.73 -4.49
N ARG A 272 -21.50 19.58 -3.97
CA ARG A 272 -21.86 20.93 -3.52
C ARG A 272 -21.76 21.97 -4.63
N SER A 273 -21.10 21.64 -5.74
CA SER A 273 -20.86 22.59 -6.82
C SER A 273 -22.15 22.93 -7.58
N ARG A 274 -22.44 24.23 -7.64
CA ARG A 274 -23.42 24.85 -8.53
C ARG A 274 -22.79 25.24 -9.86
N HIS A 275 -21.47 25.46 -9.87
CA HIS A 275 -20.70 25.85 -11.05
C HIS A 275 -19.65 24.78 -11.41
N PRO A 276 -20.06 23.54 -11.78
CA PRO A 276 -19.15 22.40 -11.93
C PRO A 276 -18.06 22.63 -12.99
N ARG A 277 -18.36 23.33 -14.09
CA ARG A 277 -17.36 23.67 -15.10
C ARG A 277 -16.32 24.66 -14.55
N LEU A 278 -16.77 25.75 -13.92
CA LEU A 278 -15.88 26.78 -13.38
C LEU A 278 -15.02 26.23 -12.23
N MET A 279 -15.61 25.39 -11.38
CA MET A 279 -14.91 24.69 -10.30
C MET A 279 -13.71 23.89 -10.82
N LEU A 280 -13.85 23.17 -11.95
CA LEU A 280 -12.74 22.41 -12.53
C LEU A 280 -11.58 23.31 -13.00
N TRP A 281 -11.89 24.46 -13.61
CA TRP A 281 -10.88 25.43 -14.02
C TRP A 281 -10.16 26.08 -12.84
N VAL A 282 -10.91 26.45 -11.81
CA VAL A 282 -10.35 27.05 -10.59
C VAL A 282 -9.53 26.04 -9.80
N ALA A 283 -10.01 24.79 -9.67
CA ALA A 283 -9.24 23.72 -9.04
C ALA A 283 -7.91 23.50 -9.79
N TRP A 284 -7.93 23.43 -11.12
CA TRP A 284 -6.70 23.31 -11.90
C TRP A 284 -5.76 24.51 -11.75
N LEU A 285 -6.29 25.73 -11.64
CA LEU A 285 -5.50 26.93 -11.40
C LEU A 285 -4.77 26.85 -10.06
N VAL A 286 -5.49 26.47 -9.00
CA VAL A 286 -4.93 26.35 -7.64
C VAL A 286 -3.83 25.29 -7.62
N LEU A 287 -4.10 24.08 -8.14
CA LEU A 287 -3.12 23.00 -8.18
C LEU A 287 -1.84 23.36 -8.98
N ARG A 288 -1.98 24.14 -10.06
CA ARG A 288 -0.84 24.60 -10.86
C ARG A 288 -0.11 25.80 -10.26
N ALA A 289 -0.71 26.50 -9.29
CA ALA A 289 -0.08 27.61 -8.58
C ALA A 289 0.94 27.13 -7.54
N ASN A 290 0.81 25.87 -7.08
CA ASN A 290 1.73 25.22 -6.15
C ASN A 290 3.18 25.40 -6.64
N ALA A 291 4.08 25.77 -5.72
CA ALA A 291 5.47 26.08 -6.02
C ALA A 291 6.28 24.88 -6.55
N LYS A 292 5.75 23.64 -6.43
CA LYS A 292 6.41 22.43 -6.91
C LYS A 292 6.39 22.35 -8.44
N THR A 293 7.54 22.07 -9.04
CA THR A 293 7.67 21.90 -10.51
C THR A 293 6.91 20.68 -11.05
N LYS A 294 6.51 19.75 -10.17
CA LYS A 294 5.75 18.55 -10.50
C LYS A 294 4.50 18.48 -9.66
N ILE A 295 3.39 18.16 -10.31
CA ILE A 295 2.10 17.85 -9.68
C ILE A 295 2.29 16.63 -8.78
N ALA A 296 1.82 16.72 -7.54
CA ALA A 296 1.84 15.61 -6.59
C ALA A 296 0.81 14.53 -6.99
N ASP A 297 1.06 13.28 -6.59
CA ASP A 297 0.17 12.16 -6.91
C ASP A 297 -1.27 12.41 -6.40
N ASP A 298 -1.42 13.06 -5.24
CA ASP A 298 -2.71 13.41 -4.63
C ASP A 298 -3.47 14.48 -5.44
N GLU A 299 -2.78 15.51 -5.94
CA GLU A 299 -3.36 16.56 -6.78
C GLU A 299 -3.85 15.99 -8.11
N ALA A 300 -3.04 15.12 -8.72
CA ALA A 300 -3.41 14.42 -9.95
C ALA A 300 -4.60 13.47 -9.73
N LEU A 301 -4.62 12.76 -8.60
CA LEU A 301 -5.73 11.88 -8.20
C LEU A 301 -7.02 12.69 -8.01
N LEU A 302 -6.95 13.81 -7.29
CA LEU A 302 -8.05 14.74 -7.07
C LEU A 302 -8.64 15.19 -8.41
N MET A 303 -7.78 15.72 -9.30
CA MET A 303 -8.22 16.26 -10.58
C MET A 303 -8.87 15.18 -11.46
N ARG A 304 -8.29 13.98 -11.52
CA ARG A 304 -8.86 12.84 -12.25
C ARG A 304 -10.25 12.48 -11.71
N HIS A 305 -10.43 12.46 -10.40
CA HIS A 305 -11.71 12.12 -9.78
C HIS A 305 -12.75 13.22 -9.96
N LEU A 306 -12.37 14.48 -9.78
CA LEU A 306 -13.25 15.63 -10.00
C LEU A 306 -13.80 15.65 -11.44
N VAL A 307 -12.95 15.52 -12.45
CA VAL A 307 -13.40 15.49 -13.86
C VAL A 307 -14.36 14.32 -14.11
N ARG A 308 -14.05 13.14 -13.56
CA ARG A 308 -14.91 11.95 -13.69
C ARG A 308 -16.28 12.19 -13.05
N LEU A 309 -16.31 12.65 -11.80
CA LEU A 309 -17.54 12.88 -11.05
C LEU A 309 -18.37 14.01 -11.64
N VAL A 310 -17.74 15.08 -12.11
CA VAL A 310 -18.42 16.18 -12.80
C VAL A 310 -19.08 15.71 -14.10
N ARG A 311 -18.39 14.86 -14.87
CA ARG A 311 -19.00 14.24 -16.06
C ARG A 311 -20.17 13.34 -15.72
N GLU A 312 -20.02 12.48 -14.71
CA GLU A 312 -21.03 11.48 -14.33
C GLU A 312 -22.27 12.11 -13.67
N ARG A 313 -22.07 13.12 -12.82
CA ARG A 313 -23.14 13.74 -12.01
C ARG A 313 -23.79 14.94 -12.70
N HIS A 314 -22.99 15.76 -13.36
CA HIS A 314 -23.45 17.04 -13.93
C HIS A 314 -23.51 17.03 -15.45
N GLU A 315 -23.15 15.92 -16.10
CA GLU A 315 -23.09 15.77 -17.57
C GLU A 315 -22.19 16.83 -18.25
N VAL A 316 -21.26 17.40 -17.49
CA VAL A 316 -20.32 18.41 -17.99
C VAL A 316 -19.03 17.74 -18.45
N VAL A 317 -18.74 17.87 -19.74
CA VAL A 317 -17.43 17.58 -20.32
C VAL A 317 -16.80 18.88 -20.81
N ASP A 318 -15.58 19.15 -20.38
CA ASP A 318 -14.81 20.33 -20.82
C ASP A 318 -13.59 19.90 -21.63
N GLU A 319 -13.77 19.83 -22.95
CA GLU A 319 -12.69 19.49 -23.89
C GLU A 319 -11.57 20.54 -23.90
N ARG A 320 -11.88 21.80 -23.58
CA ARG A 320 -10.85 22.84 -23.52
C ARG A 320 -9.92 22.56 -22.36
N LEU A 321 -10.46 22.26 -21.19
CA LEU A 321 -9.68 21.91 -20.00
C LEU A 321 -8.80 20.68 -20.24
N ALA A 322 -9.32 19.65 -20.91
CA ALA A 322 -8.57 18.43 -21.23
C ALA A 322 -7.32 18.67 -22.11
N ASN A 323 -7.32 19.75 -22.89
CA ASN A 323 -6.22 20.12 -23.78
C ASN A 323 -5.28 21.20 -23.19
N VAL A 324 -5.49 21.62 -21.94
CA VAL A 324 -4.63 22.62 -21.28
C VAL A 324 -3.29 22.00 -20.90
N VAL A 325 -2.21 22.51 -21.50
CA VAL A 325 -0.83 22.16 -21.12
C VAL A 325 -0.34 23.10 -20.00
N ASP A 326 -0.52 24.41 -20.21
CA ASP A 326 -0.23 25.46 -19.23
C ASP A 326 -1.48 26.29 -19.01
N ILE A 327 -1.86 26.43 -17.74
CA ILE A 327 -3.03 27.22 -17.37
C ILE A 327 -2.67 28.71 -17.38
N ASP A 328 -3.44 29.51 -18.10
CA ASP A 328 -3.36 30.96 -18.06
C ASP A 328 -4.33 31.50 -17.00
N PRO A 329 -3.84 32.11 -15.90
CA PRO A 329 -4.70 32.70 -14.88
C PRO A 329 -5.68 33.72 -15.45
N ALA A 330 -5.29 34.52 -16.45
CA ALA A 330 -6.15 35.55 -17.03
C ALA A 330 -7.39 34.95 -17.69
N GLU A 331 -7.25 33.78 -18.29
CA GLU A 331 -8.32 33.06 -18.96
C GLU A 331 -9.30 32.44 -17.94
N VAL A 332 -8.79 31.95 -16.80
CA VAL A 332 -9.63 31.52 -15.67
C VAL A 332 -10.38 32.72 -15.07
N TRP A 333 -9.72 33.86 -14.88
CA TRP A 333 -10.35 35.07 -14.36
C TRP A 333 -11.46 35.63 -15.25
N LYS A 334 -11.32 35.51 -16.57
CA LYS A 334 -12.41 35.86 -17.50
C LYS A 334 -13.63 34.95 -17.31
N ARG A 335 -13.44 33.65 -17.04
CA ARG A 335 -14.55 32.73 -16.74
C ARG A 335 -15.23 33.11 -15.44
N VAL A 336 -14.44 33.38 -14.39
CA VAL A 336 -14.97 33.83 -13.08
C VAL A 336 -15.81 35.10 -13.25
N ALA A 337 -15.32 36.10 -13.99
CA ALA A 337 -16.04 37.35 -14.20
C ALA A 337 -17.28 37.21 -15.12
N ALA A 338 -17.34 36.18 -15.96
CA ALA A 338 -18.45 35.94 -16.86
C ALA A 338 -19.57 35.09 -16.22
N GLU A 339 -19.28 34.42 -15.10
CA GLU A 339 -20.24 33.55 -14.42
C GLU A 339 -21.17 34.39 -13.52
N PRO A 340 -22.50 34.38 -13.76
CA PRO A 340 -23.43 35.15 -12.97
C PRO A 340 -23.80 34.43 -11.67
N GLY A 341 -23.96 35.20 -10.59
CA GLY A 341 -24.52 34.70 -9.33
C GLY A 341 -23.48 34.49 -8.23
N ASP A 342 -23.90 33.79 -7.18
CA ASP A 342 -23.08 33.53 -5.99
C ASP A 342 -22.04 32.43 -6.26
N LEU A 343 -20.77 32.81 -6.37
CA LEU A 343 -19.63 31.91 -6.59
C LEU A 343 -19.04 31.34 -5.29
N GLY A 344 -19.77 31.39 -4.18
CA GLY A 344 -19.33 30.86 -2.88
C GLY A 344 -18.94 29.38 -2.92
N ASP A 345 -19.58 28.56 -3.76
CA ASP A 345 -19.23 27.16 -3.95
C ASP A 345 -17.86 26.97 -4.64
N VAL A 346 -17.53 27.86 -5.59
CA VAL A 346 -16.22 27.87 -6.27
C VAL A 346 -15.10 28.32 -5.33
N LEU A 347 -15.39 29.28 -4.44
CA LEU A 347 -14.46 29.72 -3.40
C LEU A 347 -14.18 28.60 -2.38
N ASP A 348 -15.23 27.98 -1.82
CA ASP A 348 -15.08 26.83 -0.89
C ASP A 348 -14.32 25.69 -1.57
N ALA A 349 -14.58 25.44 -2.86
CA ALA A 349 -13.83 24.45 -3.62
C ALA A 349 -12.35 24.80 -3.76
N ALA A 350 -12.02 26.05 -4.09
CA ALA A 350 -10.64 26.50 -4.24
C ALA A 350 -9.85 26.36 -2.92
N GLU A 351 -10.43 26.79 -1.80
CA GLU A 351 -9.83 26.69 -0.47
C GLU A 351 -9.56 25.24 -0.09
N ARG A 352 -10.52 24.35 -0.34
CA ARG A 352 -10.38 22.91 -0.09
C ARG A 352 -9.32 22.26 -0.95
N VAL A 353 -9.30 22.57 -2.26
CA VAL A 353 -8.32 22.04 -3.22
C VAL A 353 -6.89 22.41 -2.79
N ALA A 354 -6.67 23.64 -2.32
CA ALA A 354 -5.35 24.12 -1.88
C ALA A 354 -4.78 23.35 -0.67
N THR A 355 -5.60 22.57 0.03
CA THR A 355 -5.16 21.79 1.21
C THR A 355 -4.91 20.33 0.91
N VAL A 356 -5.04 19.90 -0.36
CA VAL A 356 -5.02 18.47 -0.71
C VAL A 356 -3.66 17.81 -0.46
N ASP A 357 -2.56 18.52 -0.73
CA ASP A 357 -1.19 18.02 -0.57
C ASP A 357 -0.53 18.47 0.74
N GLY A 358 -1.27 19.19 1.60
CA GLY A 358 -0.83 19.67 2.90
C GLY A 358 -1.14 21.14 3.16
N ASP A 359 -0.15 21.86 3.69
CA ASP A 359 -0.27 23.26 4.07
C ASP A 359 -0.19 24.19 2.84
N VAL A 360 -1.13 25.13 2.75
CA VAL A 360 -1.22 26.10 1.66
C VAL A 360 0.02 26.99 1.58
N ASP A 361 0.63 27.04 0.40
CA ASP A 361 1.82 27.84 0.13
C ASP A 361 1.49 29.33 -0.13
N SER A 362 2.52 30.16 -0.31
CA SER A 362 2.34 31.61 -0.51
C SER A 362 1.74 31.97 -1.88
N ARG A 363 1.95 31.15 -2.91
CA ARG A 363 1.42 31.36 -4.26
C ARG A 363 -0.05 30.95 -4.33
N GLU A 364 -0.39 29.81 -3.73
CA GLU A 364 -1.77 29.36 -3.58
C GLU A 364 -2.59 30.37 -2.78
N LYS A 365 -2.05 30.89 -1.67
CA LYS A 365 -2.69 31.98 -0.91
C LYS A 365 -2.95 33.22 -1.76
N ALA A 366 -2.01 33.60 -2.64
CA ALA A 366 -2.18 34.74 -3.52
C ALA A 366 -3.32 34.50 -4.53
N ILE A 367 -3.40 33.30 -5.11
CA ILE A 367 -4.50 32.90 -6.01
C ILE A 367 -5.85 32.89 -5.28
N LEU A 368 -5.91 32.36 -4.06
CA LEU A 368 -7.14 32.34 -3.25
C LEU A 368 -7.60 33.75 -2.89
N THR A 369 -6.68 34.63 -2.50
CA THR A 369 -6.97 36.03 -2.19
C THR A 369 -7.53 36.77 -3.41
N GLU A 370 -6.88 36.59 -4.57
CA GLU A 370 -7.33 37.20 -5.83
C GLU A 370 -8.71 36.67 -6.26
N LEU A 371 -8.95 35.36 -6.13
CA LEU A 371 -10.25 34.76 -6.43
C LEU A 371 -11.34 35.34 -5.51
N TRP A 372 -11.05 35.46 -4.21
CA TRP A 372 -11.97 36.04 -3.23
C TRP A 372 -12.33 37.49 -3.56
N GLU A 373 -11.34 38.31 -3.93
CA GLU A 373 -11.59 39.69 -4.34
C GLU A 373 -12.48 39.78 -5.58
N ARG A 374 -12.29 38.89 -6.55
CA ARG A 374 -13.06 38.88 -7.80
C ARG A 374 -14.49 38.38 -7.59
N CYS A 375 -14.69 37.35 -6.79
CA CYS A 375 -16.02 36.83 -6.45
C CYS A 375 -16.85 37.82 -5.62
N ARG A 376 -16.23 38.80 -4.92
CA ARG A 376 -16.96 39.88 -4.22
C ARG A 376 -17.31 41.08 -5.09
N ARG A 377 -16.70 41.21 -6.27
CA ARG A 377 -16.90 42.36 -7.19
C ARG A 377 -17.91 42.07 -8.31
N GLY A 378 -18.16 40.80 -8.63
CA GLY A 378 -19.29 40.35 -9.43
C GLY A 378 -20.54 40.21 -8.56
#